data_AF-A0A7G8AFY9-F1
#
_entry.id   AF-A0A7G8AFY9-F1
#
_cell.length_a   1.000
_cell.length_b   1.000
_cell.length_c   1.000
_cell.angle_alpha   90.00
_cell.angle_beta   90.00
_cell.angle_gamma   90.00
#
_symmetry.space_group_name_H-M   'P 1'
#
loop_
_entity.id
_entity.type
_entity.pdbx_description
1 polymer ?
#
loop_
_entity_poly.entity_id
_entity_poly.type
_entity_poly.pdbx_seq_one_letter_code
_entity_poly.pdbx_strand_id
1 'polypeptide(L)'
;MKKRSGDPRKRQALKDAEQAIKSEEARRMALIISREKEIKAETLRLIELFEEQYPDSPGYHYDEQPYIMTISVIVMHRAGCELNDEPEKYDPAGQLDTLELLPAMRGEVDAFLIRNQLDKADSWSVFS
;
A
#
# COMPACT_ATOMS: atom_id res chain seq x y z
N MET A 1 -14.54 24.99 42.01
CA MET A 1 -13.93 24.51 40.75
C MET A 1 -12.96 23.38 41.06
N LYS A 2 -13.36 22.11 40.91
CA LYS A 2 -12.44 20.97 41.07
C LYS A 2 -11.64 20.80 39.78
N LYS A 3 -10.34 21.14 39.80
CA LYS A 3 -9.42 20.88 38.69
C LYS A 3 -9.47 19.37 38.39
N ARG A 4 -9.70 18.97 37.13
CA ARG A 4 -9.47 17.60 36.64
C ARG A 4 -7.98 17.30 36.81
N SER A 5 -7.58 16.91 38.02
CA SER A 5 -6.22 16.46 38.33
C SER A 5 -6.07 15.04 37.81
N GLY A 6 -5.89 14.89 36.50
CA GLY A 6 -5.49 13.61 35.92
C GLY A 6 -4.14 13.21 36.52
N ASP A 7 -4.05 12.01 37.06
CA ASP A 7 -2.84 11.44 37.69
C ASP A 7 -1.58 11.74 36.84
N PRO A 8 -0.56 12.42 37.40
CA PRO A 8 0.68 12.72 36.69
C PRO A 8 1.36 11.49 36.10
N ARG A 9 1.24 10.31 36.73
CA ARG A 9 1.79 9.05 36.23
C ARG A 9 1.06 8.56 34.99
N LYS A 10 -0.28 8.70 34.95
CA LYS A 10 -1.09 8.39 33.77
C LYS A 10 -0.78 9.32 32.60
N ARG A 11 -0.50 10.60 32.88
CA ARG A 11 -0.07 11.57 31.85
C ARG A 11 1.32 11.26 31.29
N GLN A 12 2.25 10.81 32.12
CA GLN A 12 3.59 10.44 31.66
C GLN A 12 3.53 9.17 30.79
N ALA A 13 2.81 8.13 31.24
CA ALA A 13 2.64 6.90 30.47
C ALA A 13 1.99 7.13 29.10
N LEU A 14 1.02 8.05 28.99
CA LEU A 14 0.43 8.45 27.71
C LEU A 14 1.45 9.11 26.78
N LYS A 15 2.29 10.02 27.30
CA LYS A 15 3.34 10.67 26.50
C LYS A 15 4.40 9.68 26.03
N ASP A 16 4.81 8.76 26.90
CA ASP A 16 5.79 7.74 26.56
C ASP A 16 5.23 6.79 25.49
N ALA A 17 3.95 6.42 25.58
CA ALA A 17 3.25 5.64 24.56
C ALA A 17 3.13 6.39 23.22
N GLU A 18 2.74 7.68 23.25
CA GLU A 18 2.70 8.52 22.04
C GLU A 18 4.09 8.64 21.37
N GLN A 19 5.15 8.77 22.17
CA GLN A 19 6.51 8.88 21.64
C GLN A 19 7.02 7.55 21.08
N ALA A 20 6.65 6.42 21.70
CA ALA A 20 6.92 5.09 21.17
C ALA A 20 6.22 4.84 19.83
N ILE A 21 4.94 5.25 19.70
CA ILE A 21 4.18 5.16 18.44
C ILE A 21 4.87 5.97 17.34
N LYS A 22 5.21 7.24 17.61
CA LYS A 22 5.93 8.09 16.64
C LYS A 22 7.28 7.51 16.23
N SER A 23 8.00 6.90 17.18
CA SER A 23 9.27 6.25 16.90
C SER A 23 9.10 5.04 15.99
N GLU A 24 8.04 4.27 16.17
CA GLU A 24 7.74 3.10 15.35
C GLU A 24 7.25 3.49 13.95
N GLU A 25 6.40 4.51 13.82
CA GLU A 25 6.00 5.08 12.53
C GLU A 25 7.21 5.61 11.74
N ALA A 26 8.12 6.33 12.41
CA ALA A 26 9.35 6.81 11.78
C ALA A 26 10.26 5.67 11.33
N ARG A 27 10.37 4.60 12.13
CA ARG A 27 11.15 3.41 11.78
C ARG A 27 10.56 2.69 10.57
N ARG A 28 9.24 2.56 10.50
CA ARG A 28 8.52 1.98 9.35
C ARG A 28 8.73 2.80 8.08
N MET A 29 8.61 4.13 8.19
CA MET A 29 8.84 5.02 7.06
C MET A 29 10.30 4.94 6.57
N ALA A 30 11.27 4.87 7.49
CA ALA A 30 12.68 4.70 7.13
C ALA A 30 12.94 3.36 6.44
N LEU A 31 12.26 2.28 6.84
CA LEU A 31 12.35 0.99 6.17
C LEU A 31 11.80 1.05 4.74
N ILE A 32 10.64 1.68 4.53
CA ILE A 32 10.08 1.88 3.19
C ILE A 32 11.06 2.67 2.31
N ILE A 33 11.60 3.79 2.82
CA ILE A 33 12.59 4.59 2.09
C ILE A 33 13.85 3.77 1.79
N SER A 34 14.31 2.93 2.71
CA SER A 34 15.48 2.08 2.48
C SER A 34 15.29 1.06 1.35
N ARG A 35 14.04 0.68 1.07
CA ARG A 35 13.64 -0.27 0.01
C ARG A 35 12.93 0.39 -1.18
N GLU A 36 12.97 1.72 -1.28
CA GLU A 36 12.28 2.49 -2.31
C GLU A 36 12.64 2.02 -3.73
N LYS A 37 13.90 1.62 -3.95
CA LYS A 37 14.36 1.12 -5.25
C LYS A 37 13.67 -0.17 -5.67
N GLU A 38 13.47 -1.10 -4.73
CA GLU A 38 12.81 -2.39 -4.97
C GLU A 38 11.32 -2.16 -5.25
N ILE A 39 10.67 -1.33 -4.42
CA ILE A 39 9.26 -0.92 -4.60
C ILE A 39 9.05 -0.27 -5.97
N LYS A 40 9.94 0.64 -6.37
CA LYS A 40 9.86 1.33 -7.66
C LYS A 40 10.09 0.37 -8.82
N ALA A 41 11.10 -0.50 -8.73
CA ALA A 41 11.38 -1.48 -9.76
C ALA A 41 10.19 -2.41 -9.98
N GLU A 42 9.59 -2.88 -8.89
CA GLU A 42 8.45 -3.78 -8.96
C GLU A 42 7.19 -3.09 -9.49
N THR A 43 6.97 -1.84 -9.09
CA THR A 43 5.88 -1.01 -9.64
C THR A 43 6.01 -0.88 -11.16
N LEU A 44 7.20 -0.55 -11.66
CA LEU A 44 7.45 -0.42 -13.11
C LEU A 44 7.24 -1.75 -13.84
N ARG A 45 7.76 -2.85 -13.28
CA ARG A 45 7.56 -4.21 -13.84
C ARG A 45 6.08 -4.56 -13.98
N LEU A 46 5.26 -4.22 -12.97
CA LEU A 46 3.82 -4.49 -13.01
C LEU A 46 3.06 -3.57 -13.98
N ILE A 47 3.50 -2.31 -14.14
CA ILE A 47 2.94 -1.41 -15.14
C ILE A 47 3.23 -1.91 -16.55
N GLU A 48 4.47 -2.30 -16.85
CA GLU A 48 4.86 -2.88 -18.14
C GLU A 48 4.05 -4.15 -18.43
N LEU A 49 3.92 -5.04 -17.44
CA LEU A 49 3.10 -6.25 -17.58
C LEU A 49 1.61 -5.94 -17.79
N PHE A 50 1.09 -4.88 -17.18
CA PHE A 50 -0.27 -4.44 -17.38
C PHE A 50 -0.48 -3.94 -18.81
N GLU A 51 0.40 -3.08 -19.32
CA GLU A 51 0.38 -2.58 -20.69
C GLU A 51 0.38 -3.72 -21.72
N GLU A 52 1.26 -4.72 -21.52
CA GLU A 52 1.34 -5.88 -22.40
C GLU A 52 0.05 -6.72 -22.42
N GLN A 53 -0.65 -6.83 -21.29
CA GLN A 53 -1.87 -7.65 -21.17
C GLN A 53 -3.15 -6.90 -21.55
N TYR A 54 -3.14 -5.57 -21.48
CA TYR A 54 -4.28 -4.69 -21.74
C TYR A 54 -3.91 -3.59 -22.74
N PRO A 55 -3.44 -3.95 -23.95
CA PRO A 55 -2.93 -2.98 -24.92
C PRO A 55 -4.00 -1.99 -25.36
N ASP A 56 -5.28 -2.38 -25.35
CA ASP A 56 -6.42 -1.55 -25.74
C ASP A 56 -7.06 -0.78 -24.56
N SER A 57 -6.46 -0.81 -23.36
CA SER A 57 -7.01 -0.12 -22.19
C SER A 57 -7.08 1.39 -22.48
N PRO A 58 -8.29 2.00 -22.43
CA PRO A 58 -8.45 3.40 -22.78
C PRO A 58 -7.62 4.33 -21.89
N GLY A 59 -7.49 4.02 -20.59
CA GLY A 59 -6.66 4.88 -19.76
C GLY A 59 -5.20 4.73 -20.13
N TYR A 60 -4.68 3.55 -20.48
CA TYR A 60 -3.29 3.50 -20.93
C TYR A 60 -3.05 4.25 -22.26
N HIS A 61 -3.99 4.21 -23.20
CA HIS A 61 -3.86 4.93 -24.47
C HIS A 61 -3.98 6.45 -24.38
N TYR A 62 -4.76 6.97 -23.42
CA TYR A 62 -5.12 8.40 -23.37
C TYR A 62 -4.61 9.12 -22.11
N ASP A 63 -4.48 8.41 -20.98
CA ASP A 63 -3.96 8.92 -19.70
C ASP A 63 -3.55 7.77 -18.74
N GLU A 64 -2.27 7.38 -18.79
CA GLU A 64 -1.72 6.25 -18.02
C GLU A 64 -1.63 6.52 -16.50
N GLN A 65 -1.73 7.78 -16.06
CA GLN A 65 -1.47 8.18 -14.68
C GLN A 65 -2.33 7.43 -13.64
N PRO A 66 -3.65 7.22 -13.87
CA PRO A 66 -4.47 6.52 -12.90
C PRO A 66 -4.06 5.05 -12.69
N TYR A 67 -3.60 4.36 -13.73
CA TYR A 67 -3.12 2.97 -13.62
C TYR A 67 -1.79 2.90 -12.90
N ILE A 68 -0.87 3.82 -13.24
CA ILE A 68 0.42 3.95 -12.55
C ILE A 68 0.18 4.19 -11.06
N MET A 69 -0.69 5.13 -10.69
CA MET A 69 -1.02 5.41 -9.29
C MET A 69 -1.65 4.18 -8.61
N THR A 70 -2.61 3.54 -9.27
CA THR A 70 -3.32 2.37 -8.72
C THR A 70 -2.36 1.22 -8.44
N ILE A 71 -1.53 0.85 -9.41
CA ILE A 71 -0.53 -0.22 -9.28
C ILE A 71 0.50 0.17 -8.21
N SER A 72 0.95 1.42 -8.17
CA SER A 72 1.87 1.92 -7.13
C SER A 72 1.29 1.75 -5.73
N VAL A 73 0.01 2.08 -5.53
CA VAL A 73 -0.67 1.92 -4.22
C VAL A 73 -0.75 0.46 -3.81
N ILE A 74 -1.05 -0.45 -4.74
CA ILE A 74 -1.09 -1.89 -4.45
C ILE A 74 0.29 -2.41 -4.04
N VAL A 75 1.34 -2.03 -4.76
CA VAL A 75 2.73 -2.42 -4.44
C VAL A 75 3.15 -1.85 -3.09
N MET A 76 2.85 -0.58 -2.81
CA MET A 76 3.15 0.04 -1.52
C MET A 76 2.40 -0.63 -0.37
N HIS A 77 1.11 -0.97 -0.55
CA HIS A 77 0.34 -1.69 0.45
C HIS A 77 0.96 -3.05 0.76
N ARG A 78 1.33 -3.79 -0.29
CA ARG A 78 1.99 -5.08 -0.16
C ARG A 78 3.34 -4.97 0.56
N ALA A 79 4.18 -4.04 0.12
CA ALA A 79 5.48 -3.75 0.73
C ALA A 79 5.33 -3.40 2.22
N GLY A 80 4.32 -2.61 2.56
CA GLY A 80 3.97 -2.29 3.95
C GLY A 80 3.61 -3.53 4.75
N CYS A 81 2.81 -4.44 4.21
CA CYS A 81 2.44 -5.69 4.88
C CYS A 81 3.68 -6.59 5.10
N GLU A 82 4.53 -6.75 4.08
CA GLU A 82 5.76 -7.55 4.18
C GLU A 82 6.76 -6.99 5.19
N LEU A 83 7.00 -5.67 5.18
CA LEU A 83 7.93 -5.03 6.12
C LEU A 83 7.46 -5.09 7.58
N ASN A 84 6.15 -5.23 7.82
CA ASN A 84 5.58 -5.38 9.15
C ASN A 84 5.36 -6.84 9.57
N ASP A 85 5.63 -7.82 8.70
CA ASP A 85 5.33 -9.24 8.93
C ASP A 85 3.82 -9.49 9.18
N GLU A 86 2.97 -8.78 8.42
CA GLU A 86 1.50 -8.81 8.53
C GLU A 86 0.84 -9.13 7.18
N PRO A 87 1.16 -10.28 6.54
CA PRO A 87 0.64 -10.64 5.21
C PRO A 87 -0.89 -10.76 5.19
N GLU A 88 -1.52 -11.08 6.32
CA GLU A 88 -2.98 -11.18 6.46
C GLU A 88 -3.72 -9.84 6.32
N LYS A 89 -3.00 -8.72 6.41
CA LYS A 89 -3.56 -7.37 6.19
C LYS A 89 -3.48 -6.92 4.74
N TYR A 90 -2.88 -7.72 3.87
CA TYR A 90 -2.89 -7.45 2.44
C TYR A 90 -4.31 -7.63 1.90
N ASP A 91 -4.90 -6.52 1.45
CA ASP A 91 -6.28 -6.43 0.99
C ASP A 91 -6.33 -5.51 -0.22
N PRO A 92 -5.93 -5.99 -1.41
CA PRO A 92 -5.91 -5.16 -2.60
C PRO A 92 -7.33 -4.70 -3.00
N ALA A 93 -8.36 -5.52 -2.75
CA ALA A 93 -9.74 -5.16 -3.06
C ALA A 93 -10.22 -3.96 -2.21
N GLY A 94 -9.98 -4.01 -0.90
CA GLY A 94 -10.26 -2.89 0.00
C GLY A 94 -9.45 -1.64 -0.33
N GLN A 95 -8.19 -1.78 -0.77
CA GLN A 95 -7.42 -0.63 -1.26
C GLN A 95 -8.02 -0.02 -2.52
N LEU A 96 -8.43 -0.84 -3.49
CA LEU A 96 -9.06 -0.36 -4.72
C LEU A 96 -10.39 0.37 -4.47
N ASP A 97 -11.15 -0.03 -3.44
CA ASP A 97 -12.38 0.67 -3.03
C ASP A 97 -12.11 2.11 -2.56
N THR A 98 -10.90 2.40 -2.06
CA THR A 98 -10.53 3.76 -1.61
C THR A 98 -10.06 4.69 -2.74
N LEU A 99 -9.75 4.14 -3.91
CA LEU A 99 -9.19 4.90 -5.04
C LEU A 99 -10.25 5.50 -5.97
N GLU A 100 -11.55 5.33 -5.65
CA GLU A 100 -12.69 5.88 -6.41
C GLU A 100 -12.59 5.65 -7.94
N LEU A 101 -12.09 4.48 -8.33
CA LEU A 101 -11.88 4.14 -9.74
C LEU A 101 -13.21 4.05 -10.51
N LEU A 102 -13.18 4.44 -11.78
CA LEU A 102 -14.29 4.16 -12.69
C LEU A 102 -14.50 2.64 -12.80
N PRO A 103 -15.76 2.16 -12.96
CA PRO A 103 -16.06 0.73 -12.98
C PRO A 103 -15.25 -0.07 -14.02
N ALA A 104 -14.99 0.50 -15.20
CA ALA A 104 -14.19 -0.13 -16.24
C ALA A 104 -12.73 -0.33 -15.79
N MET A 105 -12.12 0.70 -15.22
CA MET A 105 -10.75 0.65 -14.71
C MET A 105 -10.63 -0.34 -13.56
N ARG A 106 -11.60 -0.33 -12.64
CA ARG A 106 -11.66 -1.30 -11.54
C ARG A 106 -11.70 -2.72 -12.07
N GLY A 107 -12.56 -3.00 -13.05
CA GLY A 107 -12.67 -4.33 -13.67
C GLY A 107 -11.36 -4.79 -14.32
N GLU A 108 -10.65 -3.90 -15.01
CA GLU A 108 -9.35 -4.22 -15.61
C GLU A 108 -8.29 -4.52 -14.56
N VAL A 109 -8.19 -3.71 -13.51
CA VAL A 109 -7.21 -3.92 -12.43
C VAL A 109 -7.51 -5.18 -11.63
N ASP A 110 -8.76 -5.45 -11.27
CA ASP A 110 -9.14 -6.69 -10.58
C ASP A 110 -8.78 -7.93 -11.43
N ALA A 111 -9.10 -7.89 -12.72
CA ALA A 111 -8.77 -8.97 -13.64
C ALA A 111 -7.24 -9.18 -13.76
N PHE A 112 -6.47 -8.09 -13.81
CA PHE A 112 -5.02 -8.14 -13.83
C PHE A 112 -4.44 -8.77 -12.56
N LEU A 113 -4.93 -8.36 -11.38
CA LEU A 113 -4.45 -8.88 -10.11
C LEU A 113 -4.71 -10.39 -9.98
N ILE A 114 -5.93 -10.83 -10.27
CA ILE A 114 -6.30 -12.25 -10.21
C ILE A 114 -5.49 -13.07 -11.22
N ARG A 115 -5.37 -12.58 -12.46
CA ARG A 115 -4.64 -13.28 -13.54
C ARG A 115 -3.17 -13.51 -13.19
N ASN A 116 -2.55 -12.54 -12.53
CA ASN A 116 -1.13 -12.59 -12.18
C ASN A 116 -0.88 -13.07 -10.75
N GLN A 117 -1.92 -13.58 -10.06
CA GLN A 117 -1.84 -14.05 -8.67
C GLN A 117 -1.27 -12.98 -7.73
N LEU A 118 -1.67 -11.73 -7.96
CA LEU A 118 -1.34 -10.58 -7.10
C LEU A 118 -2.48 -10.27 -6.13
N ASP A 119 -3.62 -10.96 -6.24
CA ASP A 119 -4.78 -10.80 -5.37
C ASP A 119 -4.59 -11.40 -3.97
N LYS A 120 -3.53 -12.20 -3.77
CA LYS A 120 -3.26 -12.92 -2.53
C LYS A 120 -1.87 -12.65 -1.99
N ALA A 121 -1.76 -12.75 -0.67
CA ALA A 121 -0.56 -12.42 0.07
C ALA A 121 0.54 -13.48 -0.02
N ASP A 122 0.22 -14.73 -0.38
CA ASP A 122 1.14 -15.86 -0.38
C ASP A 122 1.75 -16.16 -1.75
N SER A 123 1.25 -15.52 -2.81
CA SER A 123 1.61 -15.80 -4.19
C SER A 123 2.68 -14.88 -4.77
N TRP A 124 2.98 -13.76 -4.12
CA TRP A 124 3.90 -12.75 -4.64
C TRP A 124 4.57 -11.94 -3.51
N SER A 125 5.81 -11.48 -3.75
CA SER A 125 6.55 -10.60 -2.86
C SER A 125 7.13 -9.41 -3.63
N VAL A 126 7.16 -8.24 -2.99
CA VAL A 126 7.77 -7.02 -3.55
C VAL A 126 9.30 -7.07 -3.48
N PHE A 127 9.85 -7.81 -2.52
CA PHE A 127 11.29 -7.79 -2.19
C PHE A 127 12.06 -9.06 -2.63
N SER A 128 11.48 -9.84 -3.55
CA SER A 128 12.06 -11.10 -4.06
C SER A 128 13.23 -10.91 -5.03
#